data_AF-A0A800F6P7-F1
#
_entry.id   AF-A0A800F6P7-F1
#
_cell.length_a   1.000
_cell.length_b   1.000
_cell.length_c   1.000
_cell.angle_alpha   90.00
_cell.angle_beta   90.00
_cell.angle_gamma   90.00
#
_symmetry.space_group_name_H-M   'P 1'
#
loop_
_entity.id
_entity.type
_entity.pdbx_description
1 polymer ?
#
loop_
_entity_poly.entity_id
_entity_poly.type
_entity_poly.pdbx_seq_one_letter_code
_entity_poly.pdbx_strand_id
1 'polypeptide(L)'
;MDMNTHLTGDNYDLHSATERIMNPTGEWNTGRILVEGNHVEHWLNGHMTVEYELYSDEWEELVAGSKFPADTYGRAPSGSIGLQDHGTPVWYRNMKIRRLHES
;
A
#
# COMPACT_ATOMS: atom_id res chain seq x y z
N MET A 1 -16.12 -1.00 -11.08
CA MET A 1 -14.86 -1.42 -10.44
C MET A 1 -13.80 -1.31 -11.51
N ASP A 2 -12.95 -0.30 -11.44
CA ASP A 2 -11.76 -0.24 -12.28
C ASP A 2 -10.82 -1.35 -11.79
N MET A 3 -10.55 -2.34 -12.65
CA MET A 3 -9.73 -3.50 -12.29
C MET A 3 -8.26 -3.13 -12.10
N ASN A 4 -7.86 -1.90 -12.44
CA ASN A 4 -6.46 -1.50 -12.43
C ASN A 4 -5.91 -1.10 -11.05
N THR A 5 -6.76 -0.89 -10.02
CA THR A 5 -6.34 -0.49 -8.65
C THR A 5 -6.59 -1.58 -7.59
N HIS A 6 -6.83 -2.81 -8.03
CA HIS A 6 -7.25 -3.94 -7.18
C HIS A 6 -6.28 -5.12 -7.23
N LEU A 7 -5.03 -4.89 -7.65
CA LEU A 7 -4.01 -5.89 -7.91
C LEU A 7 -2.86 -5.81 -6.90
N THR A 8 -2.01 -6.84 -6.88
CA THR A 8 -0.80 -6.89 -6.05
C THR A 8 0.10 -5.67 -6.33
N GLY A 9 0.51 -4.98 -5.26
CA GLY A 9 1.40 -3.83 -5.32
C GLY A 9 0.68 -2.47 -5.37
N ASP A 10 -0.64 -2.46 -5.52
CA ASP A 10 -1.44 -1.24 -5.56
C ASP A 10 -1.62 -0.63 -4.17
N ASN A 11 -1.94 0.66 -4.13
CA ASN A 11 -2.67 1.24 -3.01
C ASN A 11 -4.16 1.03 -3.31
N TYR A 12 -4.74 -0.01 -2.71
CA TYR A 12 -6.03 -0.58 -3.08
C TYR A 12 -7.11 0.50 -3.30
N ASP A 13 -7.78 0.45 -4.45
CA ASP A 13 -8.85 1.37 -4.90
C ASP A 13 -8.42 2.83 -5.09
N LEU A 14 -7.15 3.18 -4.90
CA LEU A 14 -6.64 4.56 -4.96
C LEU A 14 -5.56 4.75 -6.04
N HIS A 15 -4.48 3.97 -6.00
CA HIS A 15 -3.36 4.09 -6.94
C HIS A 15 -2.98 2.73 -7.51
N SER A 16 -2.86 2.67 -8.85
CA SER A 16 -2.38 1.48 -9.57
C SER A 16 -0.86 1.44 -9.60
N ALA A 17 -0.29 0.25 -9.41
CA ALA A 17 1.14 0.05 -9.58
C ALA A 17 1.59 0.35 -11.02
N THR A 18 2.64 1.15 -11.15
CA THR A 18 3.28 1.48 -12.43
C THR A 18 3.98 0.28 -13.05
N GLU A 19 4.58 -0.56 -12.21
CA GLU A 19 5.22 -1.83 -12.58
C GLU A 19 4.86 -2.92 -11.56
N ARG A 20 4.68 -4.16 -12.02
CA ARG A 20 4.36 -5.32 -11.16
C ARG A 20 5.31 -6.47 -11.42
N ILE A 21 6.47 -6.42 -10.78
CA ILE A 21 7.45 -7.52 -10.80
C ILE A 21 7.05 -8.54 -9.75
N MET A 22 6.14 -9.45 -10.09
CA MET A 22 5.68 -10.53 -9.22
C MET A 22 6.31 -11.87 -9.61
N ASN A 23 6.68 -12.65 -8.60
CA ASN A 23 7.00 -14.07 -8.80
C ASN A 23 5.71 -14.87 -9.00
N PRO A 24 5.79 -16.05 -9.66
CA PRO A 24 4.64 -16.94 -9.84
C PRO A 24 3.91 -17.29 -8.54
N THR A 25 2.64 -17.67 -8.67
CA THR A 25 1.85 -18.15 -7.52
C THR A 25 2.53 -19.35 -6.86
N GLY A 26 2.63 -19.32 -5.53
CA GLY A 26 3.34 -20.33 -4.73
C GLY A 26 4.80 -19.99 -4.45
N GLU A 27 5.36 -18.97 -5.11
CA GLU A 27 6.68 -18.45 -4.82
C GLU A 27 6.63 -17.23 -3.88
N TRP A 28 7.74 -17.00 -3.19
CA TRP A 28 7.86 -15.91 -2.24
C TRP A 28 8.06 -14.58 -2.96
N ASN A 29 7.25 -13.60 -2.62
CA ASN A 29 7.46 -12.20 -2.97
C ASN A 29 7.96 -11.43 -1.73
N THR A 30 8.74 -10.38 -1.95
CA THR A 30 9.16 -9.46 -0.88
C THR A 30 8.45 -8.13 -1.08
N GLY A 31 7.57 -7.77 -0.15
CA GLY A 31 6.96 -6.44 -0.09
C GLY A 31 7.72 -5.52 0.86
N ARG A 32 7.72 -4.21 0.57
CA ARG A 32 8.15 -3.17 1.50
C ARG A 32 7.20 -1.97 1.38
N ILE A 33 6.89 -1.36 2.52
CA ILE A 33 6.19 -0.09 2.60
C ILE A 33 7.14 0.89 3.30
N LEU A 34 7.35 2.06 2.72
CA LEU A 34 8.02 3.20 3.35
C LEU A 34 6.97 4.27 3.65
N VAL A 35 6.99 4.80 4.87
CA VAL A 35 6.19 5.96 5.26
C VAL A 35 7.12 6.94 5.94
N GLU A 36 7.36 8.09 5.33
CA GLU A 36 8.23 9.14 5.84
C GLU A 36 7.47 10.49 5.86
N GLY A 37 6.96 10.85 7.04
CA GLY A 37 6.00 11.93 7.15
C GLY A 37 4.71 11.58 6.41
N ASN A 38 4.37 12.38 5.40
CA ASN A 38 3.21 12.17 4.54
C ASN A 38 3.55 11.39 3.27
N HIS A 39 4.85 11.25 2.94
CA HIS A 39 5.32 10.53 1.76
C HIS A 39 5.23 9.02 1.97
N VAL A 40 4.63 8.31 1.01
CA VAL A 40 4.44 6.86 1.07
C VAL A 40 4.88 6.19 -0.22
N GLU A 41 5.63 5.09 -0.07
CA GLU A 41 6.02 4.23 -1.18
C GLU A 41 5.66 2.77 -0.90
N HIS A 42 5.19 2.08 -1.93
CA HIS A 42 5.10 0.63 -1.93
C HIS A 42 6.16 0.05 -2.87
N TRP A 43 6.69 -1.11 -2.48
CA TRP A 43 7.71 -1.82 -3.22
C TRP A 43 7.38 -3.31 -3.29
N LEU A 44 7.63 -3.92 -4.44
CA LEU A 44 7.49 -5.35 -4.68
C LEU A 44 8.76 -5.89 -5.35
N ASN A 45 9.39 -6.89 -4.72
CA ASN A 45 10.61 -7.54 -5.19
C ASN A 45 11.76 -6.58 -5.54
N GLY A 46 11.85 -5.45 -4.82
CA GLY A 46 12.91 -4.44 -5.02
C GLY A 46 12.57 -3.35 -6.04
N HIS A 47 11.38 -3.40 -6.65
CA HIS A 47 10.88 -2.40 -7.58
C HIS A 47 9.77 -1.57 -6.91
N MET A 48 9.82 -0.26 -7.07
CA MET A 48 8.76 0.63 -6.57
C MET A 48 7.51 0.42 -7.40
N THR A 49 6.35 0.30 -6.74
CA THR A 49 5.07 0.06 -7.40
C THR A 49 4.19 1.30 -7.40
N VAL A 50 4.06 1.96 -6.24
CA VAL A 50 3.33 3.24 -6.10
C VAL A 50 4.07 4.19 -5.18
N GLU A 51 3.88 5.48 -5.43
CA GLU A 51 4.41 6.61 -4.67
C GLU A 51 3.29 7.64 -4.56
N TYR A 52 3.02 8.15 -3.35
CA TYR A 52 1.96 9.14 -3.12
C TYR A 52 2.22 9.95 -1.85
N GLU A 53 1.54 11.10 -1.77
CA GLU A 53 1.59 12.00 -0.62
C GLU A 53 0.22 11.99 0.08
N LEU A 54 0.18 11.55 1.34
CA LEU A 54 -1.01 11.66 2.18
C LEU A 54 -1.41 13.14 2.35
N TYR A 55 -2.71 13.40 2.42
CA TYR A 55 -3.29 14.75 2.59
C TYR A 55 -3.02 15.73 1.44
N SER A 56 -2.46 15.28 0.32
CA SER A 56 -2.39 16.06 -0.91
C SER A 56 -3.78 16.24 -1.55
N ASP A 57 -3.93 17.23 -2.42
CA ASP A 57 -5.19 17.43 -3.16
C ASP A 57 -5.58 16.18 -3.98
N GLU A 58 -4.59 15.49 -4.58
CA GLU A 58 -4.79 14.22 -5.29
C GLU A 58 -5.29 13.12 -4.34
N TRP A 59 -4.68 13.00 -3.15
CA TRP A 59 -5.13 12.05 -2.14
C TRP A 59 -6.58 12.29 -1.72
N GLU A 60 -6.95 13.55 -1.48
CA GLU A 60 -8.32 13.92 -1.11
C GLU A 60 -9.31 13.61 -2.23
N GLU A 61 -8.97 13.88 -3.49
CA GLU A 61 -9.81 13.55 -4.64
C GLU A 61 -10.00 12.03 -4.79
N LEU A 62 -8.91 11.25 -4.69
CA LEU A 62 -8.96 9.80 -4.81
C LEU A 62 -9.77 9.16 -3.68
N VAL A 63 -9.58 9.59 -2.43
CA VAL A 63 -10.35 9.07 -1.30
C VAL A 63 -11.84 9.40 -1.45
N ALA A 64 -12.18 10.62 -1.87
CA ALA A 64 -13.57 11.03 -2.11
C ALA A 64 -14.25 10.22 -3.23
N GLY A 65 -13.48 9.77 -4.23
CA GLY A 65 -13.96 8.91 -5.32
C GLY A 65 -13.93 7.40 -5.02
N SER A 66 -13.34 6.98 -3.91
CA SER A 66 -13.13 5.57 -3.56
C SER A 66 -14.30 4.95 -2.78
N LYS A 67 -14.19 3.65 -2.46
CA LYS A 67 -15.13 2.97 -1.55
C LYS A 67 -14.98 3.36 -0.08
N PHE A 68 -13.94 4.10 0.29
CA PHE A 68 -13.59 4.37 1.69
C PHE A 68 -14.34 5.58 2.27
N PRO A 69 -14.58 5.61 3.59
CA PRO A 69 -15.20 6.77 4.23
C PRO A 69 -14.21 7.94 4.28
N ALA A 70 -14.49 8.99 3.49
CA ALA A 70 -13.56 10.10 3.27
C ALA A 70 -13.21 10.92 4.52
N ASP A 71 -14.08 10.92 5.51
CA ASP A 71 -13.91 11.62 6.79
C ASP A 71 -12.91 10.94 7.73
N THR A 72 -12.64 9.65 7.56
CA THR A 72 -11.91 8.83 8.54
C THR A 72 -10.76 8.01 7.93
N TYR A 73 -10.82 7.69 6.64
CA TYR A 73 -9.80 6.88 5.98
C TYR A 73 -8.46 7.61 5.84
N GLY A 74 -7.37 6.99 6.27
CA GLY A 74 -6.01 7.53 6.11
C GLY A 74 -5.74 8.82 6.88
N ARG A 75 -6.46 9.10 7.97
CA ARG A 75 -6.32 10.35 8.76
C ARG A 75 -5.49 10.25 10.03
N ALA A 76 -5.19 9.02 10.47
CA ALA A 76 -4.47 8.81 11.73
C ALA A 76 -2.96 9.03 11.53
N PRO A 77 -2.28 9.79 12.41
CA PRO A 77 -0.84 10.04 12.30
C PRO A 77 0.01 8.82 12.63
N SER A 78 -0.59 7.80 13.25
CA SER A 78 0.04 6.51 13.52
C SER A 78 -1.02 5.43 13.66
N GLY A 79 -0.63 4.17 13.49
CA GLY A 79 -1.54 3.03 13.57
C GLY A 79 -0.82 1.69 13.70
N SER A 80 -1.60 0.63 13.68
CA SER A 80 -1.09 -0.74 13.70
C SER A 80 -0.83 -1.26 12.27
N ILE A 81 0.15 -2.16 12.13
CA ILE A 81 0.34 -2.92 10.90
C ILE A 81 -0.55 -4.16 10.96
N GLY A 82 -1.40 -4.34 9.95
CA GLY A 82 -2.28 -5.49 9.80
C GLY A 82 -1.85 -6.40 8.65
N LEU A 83 -2.12 -7.70 8.81
CA LEU A 83 -2.04 -8.69 7.72
C LEU A 83 -3.45 -9.20 7.48
N GLN A 84 -3.88 -9.20 6.21
CA GLN A 84 -5.23 -9.58 5.84
C GLN A 84 -5.21 -10.87 5.00
N ASP A 85 -6.06 -11.80 5.39
CA ASP A 85 -6.50 -12.94 4.57
C ASP A 85 -7.94 -12.66 4.10
N HIS A 86 -8.20 -12.93 2.82
CA HIS A 86 -9.50 -12.75 2.18
C HIS A 86 -10.17 -14.08 1.79
N GLY A 87 -9.89 -15.16 2.52
CA GLY A 87 -10.49 -16.48 2.34
C GLY A 87 -9.67 -17.44 1.47
N THR A 88 -8.40 -17.10 1.19
CA THR A 88 -7.47 -17.94 0.43
C THR A 88 -6.15 -18.07 1.18
N PRO A 89 -5.57 -19.29 1.27
CA PRO A 89 -4.34 -19.51 2.03
C PRO A 89 -3.21 -18.53 1.63
N VAL A 90 -2.66 -17.87 2.63
CA VAL A 90 -1.53 -16.93 2.50
C VAL A 90 -0.51 -17.21 3.59
N TRP A 91 0.77 -17.07 3.27
CA TRP A 91 1.89 -17.28 4.20
C TRP A 91 2.77 -16.04 4.26
N TYR A 92 3.21 -15.69 5.47
CA TYR A 92 4.11 -14.56 5.71
C TYR A 92 5.37 -15.03 6.43
N ARG A 93 6.52 -14.42 6.10
CA ARG A 93 7.79 -14.64 6.79
C ARG A 93 8.69 -13.41 6.66
N ASN A 94 9.78 -13.37 7.43
CA ASN A 94 10.79 -12.30 7.37
C ASN A 94 10.24 -10.88 7.62
N MET A 95 9.20 -10.76 8.45
CA MET A 95 8.60 -9.47 8.81
C MET A 95 9.55 -8.68 9.71
N LYS A 96 9.88 -7.47 9.29
CA LYS A 96 10.80 -6.56 9.98
C LYS A 96 10.22 -5.16 9.94
N ILE A 97 10.46 -4.38 11.00
CA ILE A 97 10.07 -2.98 11.07
C ILE A 97 11.28 -2.15 11.48
N ARG A 98 11.48 -1.02 10.80
CA ARG A 98 12.46 0.01 11.18
C ARG A 98 11.70 1.31 11.34
N ARG A 99 11.69 1.85 12.56
CA ARG A 99 11.16 3.18 12.82
C ARG A 99 12.07 4.22 12.17
N LEU A 100 11.49 5.19 11.47
CA LEU A 100 12.20 6.35 10.97
C LEU A 100 12.22 7.42 12.07
N HIS A 101 13.30 8.19 12.14
CA HIS A 101 13.40 9.33 13.04
C HIS A 101 12.95 10.58 12.29
N GLU A 102 12.26 11.48 12.98
CA GLU A 102 11.96 12.81 12.44
C GLU A 102 13.29 13.55 12.21
N SER A 103 13.41 14.21 11.05
CA SER A 103 14.54 15.11 10.74
C SER A 103 14.28 16.51 11.27
#